data_AF-A0A367R7R3-F1
#
_entry.id   AF-A0A367R7R3-F1
#
_cell.length_a   1.000
_cell.length_b   1.000
_cell.length_c   1.000
_cell.angle_alpha   90.00
_cell.angle_beta   90.00
_cell.angle_gamma   90.00
#
_symmetry.space_group_name_H-M   'P 1'
#
loop_
_entity.id
_entity.type
_entity.pdbx_description
1 polymer ?
#
loop_
_entity_poly.entity_id
_entity_poly.type
_entity_poly.pdbx_seq_one_letter_code
_entity_poly.pdbx_strand_id
1 'polypeptide(L)'
;MGYPNPEAQPVIKPRLPQPAVFHRETYKLVEQDEAIAHYNDIMKEFYTEQKMNVPGDWSQHSAERIATLDYLKGCKDLRETLNNFGFKLL
;
A
#
# COMPACT_ATOMS: atom_id res chain seq x y z
N MET A 1 -8.58 20.43 -0.16
CA MET A 1 -7.50 21.44 -0.21
C MET A 1 -7.65 22.36 0.99
N GLY A 2 -6.55 22.72 1.66
CA GLY A 2 -6.56 23.57 2.86
C GLY A 2 -5.15 23.99 3.23
N TYR A 3 -5.01 24.83 4.26
CA TYR A 3 -3.72 25.25 4.78
C TYR A 3 -3.26 24.29 5.88
N PRO A 4 -2.02 23.77 5.83
CA PRO A 4 -1.51 22.86 6.85
C PRO A 4 -1.29 23.62 8.17
N ASN A 5 -1.43 22.91 9.29
CA ASN A 5 -1.00 23.41 10.60
C ASN A 5 0.54 23.59 10.57
N PRO A 6 1.08 24.81 10.75
CA PRO A 6 2.53 25.06 10.73
C PRO A 6 3.29 24.29 11.83
N GLU A 7 2.63 23.95 12.93
CA GLU A 7 3.24 23.24 14.06
C GLU A 7 3.28 21.72 13.85
N ALA A 8 2.56 21.18 12.85
CA ALA A 8 2.58 19.77 12.56
C ALA A 8 3.87 19.40 11.80
N GLN A 9 4.61 18.40 12.30
CA GLN A 9 5.80 17.86 11.65
C GLN A 9 5.55 16.43 11.18
N PRO A 10 4.84 16.22 10.06
CA PRO A 10 4.59 14.89 9.54
C PRO A 10 5.91 14.26 9.07
N VAL A 11 6.15 13.02 9.49
CA VAL A 11 7.29 12.25 8.97
C VAL A 11 7.00 11.71 7.58
N ILE A 12 8.05 11.52 6.78
CA ILE A 12 7.93 10.87 5.48
C ILE A 12 7.84 9.37 5.71
N LYS A 13 6.71 8.78 5.33
CA LYS A 13 6.57 7.32 5.30
C LYS A 13 7.58 6.72 4.31
N PRO A 14 8.31 5.65 4.67
CA PRO A 14 9.16 4.92 3.73
C PRO A 14 8.40 4.41 2.50
N ARG A 15 9.15 4.06 1.45
CA ARG A 15 8.63 3.46 0.21
C ARG A 15 9.41 2.20 -0.10
N LEU A 16 8.78 1.30 -0.85
CA LEU A 16 9.47 0.13 -1.39
C LEU A 16 10.75 0.57 -2.11
N PRO A 17 11.85 -0.18 -1.95
CA PRO A 17 13.10 0.13 -2.62
C PRO A 17 12.91 -0.05 -4.14
N GLN A 18 13.67 0.72 -4.92
CA GLN A 18 13.54 0.76 -6.37
C GLN A 18 13.57 -0.64 -7.04
N PRO A 19 14.41 -1.61 -6.63
CA PRO A 19 14.40 -2.95 -7.21
C PRO A 19 13.06 -3.69 -7.09
N ALA A 20 12.25 -3.41 -6.06
CA ALA A 20 10.91 -4.00 -5.92
C ALA A 20 9.88 -3.36 -6.87
N VAL A 21 10.13 -2.13 -7.35
CA VAL A 21 9.16 -1.33 -8.12
C VAL A 21 9.53 -1.22 -9.60
N PHE A 22 10.82 -1.04 -9.89
CA PHE A 22 11.36 -0.85 -11.22
C PHE A 22 12.02 -2.14 -11.70
N HIS A 23 11.41 -2.76 -12.72
CA HIS A 23 11.96 -3.96 -13.33
C HIS A 23 12.42 -3.65 -14.75
N ARG A 24 13.62 -4.10 -15.08
CA ARG A 24 14.20 -3.89 -16.41
C ARG A 24 13.84 -5.05 -17.35
N GLU A 25 13.33 -4.71 -18.53
CA GLU A 25 12.92 -5.61 -19.63
C GLU A 25 11.76 -6.58 -19.31
N THR A 26 11.79 -7.24 -18.15
CA THR A 26 10.81 -8.26 -17.75
C THR A 26 10.44 -8.08 -16.29
N TYR A 27 9.22 -8.47 -15.93
CA TYR A 27 8.80 -8.55 -14.54
C TYR A 27 9.69 -9.52 -13.74
N LYS A 28 10.23 -9.06 -12.61
CA LYS A 28 11.23 -9.77 -11.81
C LYS A 28 10.64 -10.17 -10.46
N LEU A 29 10.17 -11.42 -10.32
CA LEU A 29 9.49 -11.89 -9.11
C LEU A 29 10.48 -12.32 -8.02
N VAL A 30 11.50 -13.08 -8.37
CA VAL A 30 12.44 -13.66 -7.39
C VAL A 30 13.21 -12.56 -6.66
N GLU A 31 13.59 -11.51 -7.39
CA GLU A 31 14.32 -10.37 -6.86
C GLU A 31 13.47 -9.47 -5.95
N GLN A 32 12.14 -9.64 -5.91
CA GLN A 32 11.27 -8.88 -5.02
C GLN A 32 11.30 -9.39 -3.57
N ASP A 33 11.48 -10.69 -3.35
CA ASP A 33 11.34 -11.29 -2.01
C ASP A 33 12.33 -10.68 -1.01
N GLU A 34 13.60 -10.55 -1.42
CA GLU A 34 14.64 -9.91 -0.60
C GLU A 34 14.34 -8.42 -0.36
N ALA A 35 13.89 -7.71 -1.39
CA ALA A 35 13.56 -6.30 -1.31
C ALA A 35 12.33 -6.03 -0.41
N ILE A 36 11.35 -6.92 -0.41
CA ILE A 36 10.16 -6.86 0.46
C ILE A 36 10.56 -7.20 1.90
N ALA A 37 11.39 -8.22 2.13
CA ALA A 37 11.88 -8.55 3.46
C ALA A 37 12.64 -7.38 4.10
N HIS A 38 13.55 -6.74 3.34
CA HIS A 38 14.24 -5.55 3.79
C HIS A 38 13.27 -4.38 4.09
N TYR A 39 12.26 -4.19 3.24
CA TYR A 39 11.26 -3.16 3.47
C TYR A 39 10.36 -3.43 4.68
N ASN A 40 10.08 -4.69 4.99
CA ASN A 40 9.34 -5.09 6.19
C ASN A 40 10.07 -4.64 7.48
N ASP A 41 11.40 -4.78 7.52
CA ASP A 41 12.21 -4.29 8.65
C ASP A 41 12.13 -2.76 8.79
N ILE A 42 12.32 -2.03 7.69
CA ILE A 42 12.20 -0.56 7.66
C ILE A 42 10.82 -0.11 8.16
N MET A 43 9.76 -0.79 7.70
CA MET A 43 8.39 -0.44 8.08
C MET A 43 8.09 -0.77 9.53
N LYS A 44 8.69 -1.82 10.10
CA LYS A 44 8.57 -2.15 11.52
C LYS A 44 9.20 -1.08 12.40
N GLU A 45 10.38 -0.58 12.03
CA GLU A 45 11.02 0.56 12.69
C GLU A 45 10.13 1.80 12.61
N PHE A 46 9.64 2.12 11.40
CA PHE A 46 8.72 3.25 11.19
C PHE A 46 7.45 3.14 12.03
N TYR A 47 6.78 1.99 12.05
CA TYR A 47 5.59 1.79 12.88
C TYR A 47 5.88 1.98 14.36
N THR A 48 7.05 1.52 14.83
CA THR A 48 7.49 1.71 16.22
C THR A 48 7.70 3.20 16.53
N GLU A 49 8.45 3.92 15.69
CA GLU A 49 8.71 5.35 15.85
C GLU A 49 7.41 6.17 15.84
N GLN A 50 6.48 5.81 14.98
CA GLN A 50 5.18 6.47 14.83
C GLN A 50 4.13 5.99 15.84
N LYS A 51 4.50 5.08 16.77
CA LYS A 51 3.62 4.50 17.79
C LYS A 51 2.34 3.90 17.17
N MET A 52 2.48 3.30 16.00
CA MET A 52 1.38 2.67 15.27
C MET A 52 1.19 1.24 15.76
N ASN A 53 -0.06 0.86 16.05
CA ASN A 53 -0.39 -0.52 16.40
C ASN A 53 -0.73 -1.33 15.13
N VAL A 54 0.31 -1.81 14.44
CA VAL A 54 0.18 -2.65 13.24
C VAL A 54 0.62 -4.07 13.58
N PRO A 55 -0.27 -5.07 13.47
CA PRO A 55 0.11 -6.47 13.66
C PRO A 55 0.91 -6.96 12.45
N GLY A 56 1.93 -7.78 12.70
CA GLY A 56 2.78 -8.35 11.66
C GLY A 56 3.68 -7.31 10.97
N ASP A 57 4.15 -7.64 9.78
CA ASP A 57 4.94 -6.75 8.95
C ASP A 57 4.09 -5.97 7.93
N TRP A 58 4.73 -5.11 7.13
CA TRP A 58 4.04 -4.34 6.10
C TRP A 58 3.35 -5.23 5.08
N SER A 59 3.98 -6.34 4.66
CA SER A 59 3.44 -7.23 3.65
C SER A 59 2.17 -7.93 4.12
N GLN A 60 2.18 -8.50 5.33
CA GLN A 60 1.00 -9.10 5.95
C GLN A 60 -0.11 -8.07 6.14
N HIS A 61 0.21 -6.93 6.76
CA HIS A 61 -0.76 -5.86 7.01
C HIS A 61 -1.39 -5.33 5.71
N SER A 62 -0.61 -5.24 4.63
CA SER A 62 -1.11 -4.80 3.33
C SER A 62 -2.00 -5.85 2.67
N ALA A 63 -1.64 -7.13 2.75
CA ALA A 63 -2.43 -8.22 2.20
C ALA A 63 -3.80 -8.35 2.91
N GLU A 64 -3.84 -8.21 4.24
CA GLU A 64 -5.08 -8.26 5.02
C GLU A 64 -6.12 -7.23 4.55
N ARG A 65 -5.68 -6.05 4.11
CA ARG A 65 -6.57 -4.97 3.63
C ARG A 65 -7.24 -5.26 2.29
N ILE A 66 -6.84 -6.31 1.59
CA ILE A 66 -7.42 -6.73 0.31
C ILE A 66 -7.86 -8.20 0.35
N ALA A 67 -7.84 -8.84 1.53
CA ALA A 67 -8.08 -10.27 1.66
C ALA A 67 -9.53 -10.68 1.35
N THR A 68 -10.50 -9.77 1.56
CA THR A 68 -11.92 -10.04 1.30
C THR A 68 -12.62 -8.84 0.65
N LEU A 69 -13.77 -9.09 0.00
CA LEU A 69 -14.59 -8.03 -0.58
C LEU A 69 -15.07 -7.02 0.48
N ASP A 70 -15.29 -7.45 1.72
CA ASP A 70 -15.71 -6.58 2.81
C ASP A 70 -14.63 -5.56 3.17
N TYR A 71 -13.34 -5.94 3.05
CA TYR A 71 -12.23 -5.01 3.27
C TYR A 71 -12.11 -3.94 2.18
N LEU A 72 -12.71 -4.14 1.01
CA LEU A 72 -12.64 -3.21 -0.12
C LEU A 72 -13.60 -2.01 0.00
N LYS A 73 -14.30 -1.84 1.13
CA LYS A 73 -15.07 -0.62 1.51
C LYS A 73 -15.93 -0.02 0.37
N GLY A 74 -16.76 -0.84 -0.27
CA GLY A 74 -17.67 -0.39 -1.34
C GLY A 74 -17.09 -0.48 -2.75
N CYS A 75 -15.82 -0.82 -2.93
CA CYS A 75 -15.29 -1.14 -4.27
C CYS A 75 -15.94 -2.40 -4.88
N LYS A 76 -16.68 -3.20 -4.10
CA LYS A 76 -17.49 -4.31 -4.63
C LYS A 76 -18.52 -3.83 -5.66
N ASP A 77 -19.00 -2.59 -5.55
CA ASP A 77 -20.04 -2.01 -6.41
C ASP A 77 -19.44 -1.17 -7.55
N LEU A 78 -18.10 -1.11 -7.68
CA LEU A 78 -17.41 -0.25 -8.65
C LEU A 78 -17.80 -0.57 -10.09
N ARG A 79 -17.92 -1.86 -10.43
CA ARG A 79 -18.34 -2.31 -11.76
C ARG A 79 -19.74 -1.80 -12.10
N GLU A 80 -20.68 -1.98 -11.20
CA GLU A 80 -22.07 -1.54 -11.39
C GLU A 80 -22.14 -0.01 -11.48
N THR A 81 -21.41 0.68 -10.61
CA THR A 81 -21.31 2.15 -10.60
C THR A 81 -20.84 2.67 -11.96
N LEU A 82 -19.76 2.09 -12.51
CA LEU A 82 -19.24 2.48 -13.82
C LEU A 82 -20.24 2.21 -14.95
N ASN A 83 -20.91 1.07 -14.94
CA ASN A 83 -21.96 0.76 -15.92
C ASN A 83 -23.14 1.74 -15.83
N ASN A 84 -23.56 2.12 -14.62
CA ASN A 84 -24.64 3.10 -14.39
C ASN A 84 -24.26 4.50 -14.90
N PHE A 85 -22.96 4.84 -14.91
CA PHE A 85 -22.44 6.05 -15.56
C PHE A 85 -22.25 5.90 -17.08
N GLY A 86 -22.60 4.75 -17.67
CA GLY A 86 -22.51 4.50 -19.11
C GLY A 86 -21.12 4.07 -19.60
N PHE A 87 -20.17 3.80 -18.70
CA PHE A 87 -18.87 3.23 -19.07
C PHE A 87 -19.02 1.75 -19.36
N LYS A 88 -18.77 1.35 -20.61
CA LYS A 88 -18.74 -0.06 -21.00
C LYS A 88 -17.45 -0.69 -20.51
N LEU A 89 -17.57 -1.80 -19.80
CA LEU A 89 -16.45 -2.66 -19.44
C LEU A 89 -16.37 -3.78 -20.47
N LEU A 90 -15.21 -3.92 -21.12
CA LEU A 90 -14.93 -4.97 -22.09
C LEU A 90 -14.96 -6.36 -21.45
#